data_AF-A0A967K951-F1
#
_entry.id   AF-A0A967K951-F1
#
_cell.length_a   1.000
_cell.length_b   1.000
_cell.length_c   1.000
_cell.angle_alpha   90.00
_cell.angle_beta   90.00
_cell.angle_gamma   90.00
#
_symmetry.space_group_name_H-M   'P 1'
#
loop_
_entity.id
_entity.type
_entity.pdbx_description
1 polymer ?
#
loop_
_entity_poly.entity_id
_entity_poly.type
_entity_poly.pdbx_seq_one_letter_code
_entity_poly.pdbx_strand_id
1 'polypeptide(L)' 'HVQAEPAIQGQPGHNSLLFIIKAMMPRVIEHGVASEEEIDIDTLEERLAAECADGAIYIIDMAFGVWGHKL' A
#
# COMPACT_ATOMS: atom_id res chain seq x y z
N HIS A 1 -27.59 -7.63 -8.77
CA HIS A 1 -26.52 -6.89 -9.47
C HIS A 1 -25.62 -6.25 -8.42
N VAL A 2 -24.28 -6.29 -8.56
CA VAL A 2 -23.32 -5.74 -7.58
C VAL A 2 -22.53 -4.62 -8.25
N GLN A 3 -22.38 -3.48 -7.57
CA GLN A 3 -21.59 -2.33 -8.03
C GLN A 3 -20.62 -1.93 -6.92
N ALA A 4 -19.41 -1.52 -7.33
CA ALA A 4 -18.37 -1.01 -6.45
C ALA A 4 -17.77 0.26 -7.07
N GLU A 5 -17.55 1.27 -6.23
CA GLU A 5 -16.89 2.52 -6.62
C GLU A 5 -15.70 2.76 -5.70
N PRO A 6 -14.47 2.88 -6.24
CA PRO A 6 -13.29 3.17 -5.45
C PRO A 6 -13.20 4.66 -5.13
N ALA A 7 -12.87 4.98 -3.88
CA ALA A 7 -12.43 6.31 -3.49
C ALA A 7 -10.90 6.30 -3.39
N ILE A 8 -10.24 7.12 -4.21
CA ILE A 8 -8.79 7.29 -4.18
C ILE A 8 -8.50 8.58 -3.41
N GLN A 9 -7.83 8.46 -2.27
CA GLN A 9 -7.34 9.61 -1.51
C GLN A 9 -5.83 9.68 -1.69
N GLY A 10 -5.36 10.59 -2.54
CA GLY A 10 -3.95 10.95 -2.56
C GLY A 10 -3.65 11.78 -1.31
N GLN A 11 -2.93 11.22 -0.34
CA GLN A 11 -2.47 11.99 0.81
C GLN A 11 -1.11 12.62 0.48
N PRO A 12 -1.00 13.96 0.41
CA PRO A 12 0.29 14.61 0.28
C PRO A 12 0.96 14.61 1.64
N GLY A 13 1.96 13.74 1.79
CA GLY A 13 2.92 13.80 2.87
C GLY A 13 2.64 12.88 4.06
N HIS A 14 3.75 12.33 4.56
CA HIS A 14 3.94 11.49 5.75
C HIS A 14 3.55 10.01 5.60
N ASN A 15 4.60 9.23 5.32
CA ASN A 15 4.69 7.79 5.18
C ASN A 15 4.31 7.03 6.47
N SER A 16 3.00 6.84 6.71
CA SER A 16 2.56 5.77 7.61
C SER A 16 2.88 4.37 7.05
N LEU A 17 3.12 4.27 5.73
CA LEU A 17 3.44 3.01 5.07
C LEU A 17 4.67 2.33 5.66
N LEU A 18 5.77 3.07 5.90
CA LEU A 18 7.00 2.46 6.41
C LEU A 18 6.78 1.83 7.79
N PHE A 19 5.98 2.50 8.63
CA PHE A 19 5.59 1.99 9.93
C PHE A 19 4.73 0.73 9.82
N ILE A 20 3.75 0.73 8.91
CA ILE A 20 2.88 -0.42 8.65
C ILE A 20 3.69 -1.61 8.14
N ILE A 21 4.59 -1.39 7.17
CA ILE A 21 5.45 -2.43 6.62
C ILE A 21 6.38 -2.98 7.71
N LYS A 22 7.02 -2.14 8.51
CA LYS A 22 7.83 -2.57 9.67
C LYS A 22 7.03 -3.43 10.65
N ALA A 23 5.79 -3.05 10.95
CA ALA A 23 4.93 -3.80 11.85
C ALA A 23 4.46 -5.15 11.26
N MET A 24 4.29 -5.21 9.94
CA MET A 24 3.80 -6.42 9.23
C MET A 24 4.93 -7.34 8.78
N MET A 25 6.16 -6.84 8.70
CA MET A 25 7.35 -7.55 8.19
C MET A 25 7.52 -8.97 8.73
N PRO A 26 7.39 -9.21 10.06
CA PRO A 26 7.54 -10.57 10.60
C PRO A 26 6.56 -11.56 9.97
N ARG A 27 5.31 -11.15 9.73
CA ARG A 27 4.27 -11.99 9.12
C ARG A 27 4.51 -12.22 7.64
N VAL A 28 4.99 -11.19 6.93
CA VAL A 28 5.33 -11.27 5.50
C VAL A 28 6.43 -12.30 5.28
N ILE A 29 7.47 -12.27 6.11
CA ILE A 29 8.60 -13.22 6.07
C ILE A 29 8.14 -14.62 6.49
N GLU A 30 7.38 -14.74 7.58
CA GLU A 30 6.86 -16.03 8.08
C GLU A 30 6.04 -16.78 7.02
N HIS A 31 5.22 -16.05 6.26
CA HIS A 31 4.41 -16.64 5.19
C HIS A 31 5.16 -16.80 3.86
N GLY A 32 6.44 -16.44 3.79
CA GLY A 32 7.26 -16.55 2.57
C GLY A 32 6.78 -15.66 1.43
N VAL A 33 6.11 -14.55 1.74
CA VAL A 33 5.61 -13.59 0.74
C VAL A 33 6.76 -12.77 0.15
N ALA A 34 7.72 -12.40 0.99
CA ALA A 34 8.97 -11.75 0.60
C ALA A 34 10.04 -12.01 1.67
N SER A 35 11.32 -11.99 1.26
CA SER A 35 12.47 -12.04 2.16
C SER A 35 12.78 -10.66 2.75
N GLU A 36 13.59 -10.63 3.81
CA GLU A 36 14.06 -9.38 4.41
C GLU A 36 14.90 -8.55 3.41
N GLU A 37 15.71 -9.21 2.58
CA GLU A 37 16.52 -8.60 1.53
C GLU A 37 15.67 -8.03 0.38
N GLU A 38 14.55 -8.69 0.04
CA GLU A 38 13.61 -8.18 -0.97
C GLU A 38 12.87 -6.93 -0.49
N ILE A 39 12.56 -6.86 0.81
CA ILE A 39 11.88 -5.72 1.42
C ILE A 39 12.83 -4.52 1.55
N ASP A 40 14.06 -4.75 2.01
CA ASP A 40 15.10 -3.73 2.26
C ASP A 40 14.51 -2.48 2.95
N ILE A 41 14.04 -2.70 4.17
CA ILE A 41 13.17 -1.76 4.89
C ILE A 41 13.85 -0.42 5.23
N ASP A 42 15.18 -0.42 5.31
CA ASP A 42 15.99 0.75 5.65
C ASP A 42 16.07 1.73 4.48
N THR A 43 15.98 1.25 3.23
CA THR A 43 16.02 2.08 2.01
C THR A 43 14.65 2.28 1.36
N LEU A 44 13.64 1.54 1.83
CA LEU A 44 12.30 1.53 1.24
C LEU A 44 11.65 2.93 1.15
N GLU A 45 11.85 3.79 2.14
CA GLU A 45 11.32 5.16 2.11
C GLU A 45 11.93 6.01 1.00
N GLU A 46 13.25 5.93 0.83
CA GLU A 46 13.99 6.68 -0.18
C GLU A 46 13.62 6.20 -1.59
N ARG A 47 13.47 4.89 -1.76
CA ARG A 47 13.02 4.28 -3.03
C ARG A 47 11.62 4.73 -3.42
N LEU A 48 10.66 4.70 -2.49
CA LEU A 48 9.29 5.15 -2.73
C LEU A 48 9.22 6.65 -3.04
N ALA A 49 10.02 7.46 -2.35
CA ALA A 49 10.12 8.89 -2.61
C ALA A 49 10.68 9.17 -4.02
N ALA A 50 11.70 8.42 -4.45
CA ALA A 50 12.26 8.52 -5.80
C ALA A 50 11.22 8.14 -6.88
N GLU A 51 10.48 7.06 -6.68
CA GLU A 51 9.41 6.65 -7.60
C GLU A 51 8.29 7.70 -7.71
N CYS A 52 7.92 8.34 -6.60
CA CYS A 52 6.92 9.42 -6.60
C CYS A 52 7.42 10.70 -7.29
N ALA A 53 8.71 11.01 -7.18
CA ALA A 53 9.30 12.21 -7.76
C ALA A 53 9.24 12.23 -9.30
N ASP A 54 9.17 11.06 -9.94
CA ASP A 54 9.04 10.90 -11.39
C ASP A 54 7.62 11.14 -11.92
N GLY A 55 6.74 11.76 -11.13
CA GLY A 55 5.35 12.04 -11.51
C GLY A 55 4.43 10.82 -11.48
N ALA A 56 4.86 9.75 -10.80
CA ALA A 56 4.04 8.57 -10.58
C ALA A 56 2.86 8.88 -9.65
N ILE A 57 1.72 8.23 -9.91
CA ILE A 57 0.56 8.27 -9.02
C ILE A 57 0.74 7.19 -7.97
N TYR A 58 0.96 7.63 -6.73
CA TYR A 58 1.08 6.75 -5.58
C TYR A 58 -0.26 6.68 -4.83
N ILE A 59 -0.75 5.45 -4.62
CA ILE A 59 -2.01 5.17 -3.93
C ILE A 59 -1.68 4.30 -2.71
N ILE A 60 -1.81 4.88 -1.52
CA ILE A 60 -1.56 4.18 -0.24
C ILE A 60 -2.76 3.31 0.12
N ASP A 61 -3.94 3.95 0.14
CA ASP A 61 -5.17 3.33 0.58
C ASP A 61 -6.20 3.38 -0.53
N MET A 62 -6.78 2.23 -0.82
CA MET A 62 -7.94 2.11 -1.71
C MET A 62 -9.09 1.49 -0.92
N ALA A 63 -10.10 2.31 -0.65
CA ALA A 63 -11.36 1.85 -0.08
C ALA A 63 -12.41 1.77 -1.19
N PHE A 64 -13.18 0.68 -1.21
CA PHE A 64 -14.36 0.57 -2.06
C PHE A 64 -15.56 0.13 -1.23
N GLY A 65 -16.68 0.81 -1.43
CA GLY A 65 -17.98 0.38 -0.92
C GLY A 65 -18.62 -0.58 -1.91
N VAL A 66 -19.28 -1.62 -1.41
CA VAL A 66 -20.05 -2.55 -2.25
C VAL A 66 -21.51 -2.50 -1.83
N TRP A 67 -22.41 -2.31 -2.78
CA TRP A 67 -23.82 -2.59 -2.59
C TRP A 67 -24.30 -3.65 -3.56
N GLY A 68 -25.29 -4.43 -3.13
CA GLY A 68 -25.94 -5.43 -3.96
C GLY A 68 -27.37 -5.65 -3.51
N HIS A 69 -28.24 -5.97 -4.45
CA HIS A 69 -29.59 -6.48 -4.19
C HIS A 69 -29.71 -7.89 -4.79
N LYS A 70 -30.41 -8.76 -4.04
CA LYS A 70 -30.79 -10.10 -4.50
C LYS A 70 -31.87 -9.95 -5.58
N LEU A 71 -31.74 -10.69 -6.67
CA LEU A 71 -32.81 -10.86 -7.65
C LEU A 71 -33.90 -11.76 -7.08
#